data_AF-A0A6P0RGM8-F1
#
_entry.id   AF-A0A6P0RGM8-F1
#
_cell.length_a   1.000
_cell.length_b   1.000
_cell.length_c   1.000
_cell.angle_alpha   90.00
_cell.angle_beta   90.00
_cell.angle_gamma   90.00
#
_symmetry.space_group_name_H-M   'P 1'
#
loop_
_entity.id
_entity.type
_entity.pdbx_description
1 polymer ?
#
loop_
_entity_poly.entity_id
_entity_poly.type
_entity_poly.pdbx_seq_one_letter_code
_entity_poly.pdbx_strand_id
1 'polypeptide(L)'
;MNNIPRQTLYQLIQKEGINRCREPKKCKAILSDLCGEYPKEISALVVALEEQVIDKLQKNAQGVPLEILLKQVATQIQNNRAISEEASIWAVESWAFVLGIYSPDLDNINPYPEYVPVGLIQYTLILSLSNVGNKIWSYSIDLTEKEEDNPQAFFQKNSRQEYNNFKTSLEREVGRNINSAQIDFIISKWCKQISLGYRTFELEYN
;
A
#
# COMPACT_ATOMS: atom_id res chain seq x y z
N MET A 1 18.30 -12.91 0.47
CA MET A 1 17.34 -13.48 1.46
C MET A 1 15.98 -13.77 0.83
N ASN A 2 15.17 -14.68 1.38
CA ASN A 2 13.87 -15.08 0.80
C ASN A 2 12.75 -14.06 1.11
N ASN A 3 11.82 -13.85 0.17
CA ASN A 3 10.73 -12.88 0.31
C ASN A 3 9.48 -13.44 1.03
N ILE A 4 9.34 -14.77 1.14
CA ILE A 4 8.17 -15.40 1.78
C ILE A 4 7.97 -14.88 3.21
N PRO A 5 8.98 -14.83 4.10
CA PRO A 5 8.78 -14.35 5.48
C PRO A 5 8.35 -12.88 5.57
N ARG A 6 8.86 -12.04 4.67
CA ARG A 6 8.46 -10.62 4.54
C ARG A 6 6.99 -10.51 4.11
N GLN A 7 6.57 -11.32 3.14
CA GLN A 7 5.19 -11.34 2.65
C GLN A 7 4.22 -11.91 3.71
N THR A 8 4.63 -12.96 4.42
CA THR A 8 3.87 -13.50 5.56
C THR A 8 3.71 -12.45 6.66
N LEU A 9 4.78 -11.72 7.00
CA LEU A 9 4.73 -10.65 7.98
C LEU A 9 3.80 -9.50 7.53
N TYR A 10 3.84 -9.14 6.25
CA TYR A 10 2.92 -8.16 5.67
C TYR A 10 1.46 -8.59 5.85
N GLN A 11 1.12 -9.80 5.43
CA GLN A 11 -0.24 -10.33 5.56
C GLN A 11 -0.71 -10.41 7.01
N LEU A 12 0.19 -10.80 7.93
CA LEU A 12 -0.10 -10.86 9.36
C LEU A 12 -0.43 -9.48 9.93
N ILE A 13 0.36 -8.46 9.58
CA ILE A 13 0.15 -7.09 10.04
C ILE A 13 -1.11 -6.48 9.43
N GLN A 14 -1.42 -6.79 8.16
CA GLN A 14 -2.67 -6.40 7.53
C GLN A 14 -3.91 -6.98 8.24
N LYS A 15 -3.84 -8.25 8.64
CA LYS A 15 -4.98 -8.94 9.25
C LYS A 15 -5.17 -8.62 10.74
N GLU A 16 -4.09 -8.48 11.48
CA GLU A 16 -4.13 -8.46 12.95
C GLU A 16 -3.54 -7.19 13.57
N GLY A 17 -2.98 -6.29 12.74
CA GLY A 17 -2.37 -5.04 13.17
C GLY A 17 -0.93 -5.20 13.71
N ILE A 18 -0.14 -4.15 13.54
CA ILE A 18 1.29 -4.14 13.90
C ILE A 18 1.54 -4.35 15.40
N ASN A 19 0.57 -3.99 16.26
CA ASN A 19 0.68 -4.13 17.71
C ASN A 19 0.86 -5.61 18.13
N ARG A 20 0.34 -6.56 17.36
CA ARG A 20 0.49 -7.99 17.65
C ARG A 20 1.91 -8.51 17.38
N CYS A 21 2.67 -7.81 16.55
CA CYS A 21 4.05 -8.14 16.20
C CYS A 21 5.10 -7.33 16.99
N ARG A 22 4.68 -6.40 17.86
CA ARG A 22 5.62 -5.55 18.63
C ARG A 22 6.41 -6.31 19.69
N GLU A 23 5.94 -7.47 20.14
CA GLU A 23 6.67 -8.31 21.08
C GLU A 23 7.56 -9.32 20.33
N PRO A 24 8.91 -9.23 20.42
CA PRO A 24 9.81 -10.04 19.61
C PRO A 24 9.60 -11.56 19.75
N LYS A 25 9.33 -12.04 20.97
CA LYS A 25 9.10 -13.47 21.24
C LYS A 25 7.81 -13.97 20.59
N LYS A 26 6.73 -13.18 20.64
CA LYS A 26 5.46 -13.52 20.00
C LYS A 26 5.57 -13.47 18.49
N CYS A 27 6.21 -12.43 17.96
CA CYS A 27 6.46 -12.32 16.52
C CYS A 27 7.26 -13.52 16.01
N LYS A 28 8.32 -13.92 16.73
CA LYS A 28 9.11 -15.11 16.40
C LYS A 28 8.25 -16.38 16.37
N ALA A 29 7.42 -16.59 17.39
CA ALA A 29 6.55 -17.77 17.47
C ALA A 29 5.57 -17.81 16.28
N ILE A 30 4.86 -16.71 16.02
CA ILE A 30 3.89 -16.63 14.92
C ILE A 30 4.57 -16.85 13.56
N LEU A 31 5.72 -16.22 13.31
CA LEU A 31 6.45 -16.43 12.06
C LEU A 31 7.02 -17.85 11.94
N SER A 32 7.41 -18.47 13.05
CA SER A 32 7.88 -19.85 13.05
C SER A 32 6.73 -20.83 12.75
N ASP A 33 5.51 -20.53 13.23
CA ASP A 33 4.31 -21.32 12.92
C ASP A 33 3.87 -21.17 11.45
N LEU A 34 4.05 -19.99 10.85
CA LEU A 34 3.60 -19.70 9.48
C LEU A 34 4.65 -19.99 8.40
N CYS A 35 5.93 -19.76 8.68
CA CYS A 35 7.03 -19.85 7.72
C CYS A 35 8.35 -20.36 8.33
N GLY A 36 8.25 -21.32 9.25
CA GLY A 36 9.39 -21.91 10.00
C GLY A 36 10.51 -22.53 9.15
N GLU A 37 10.29 -22.73 7.85
CA GLU A 37 11.31 -23.17 6.87
C GLU A 37 12.39 -22.11 6.62
N TYR A 38 12.20 -20.86 7.06
CA TYR A 38 13.12 -19.73 6.86
C TYR A 38 13.67 -19.14 8.18
N PRO A 39 14.43 -19.93 8.97
CA PRO A 39 14.89 -19.50 10.30
C PRO A 39 15.84 -18.30 10.28
N LYS A 40 16.62 -18.12 9.20
CA LYS A 40 17.55 -17.00 9.04
C LYS A 40 16.79 -15.68 8.88
N GLU A 41 15.79 -15.65 8.00
CA GLU A 41 14.89 -14.54 7.75
C GLU A 41 14.06 -14.18 8.99
N ILE A 42 13.47 -15.17 9.66
CA ILE A 42 12.73 -14.97 10.90
C ILE A 42 13.64 -14.32 11.95
N SER A 43 14.86 -14.84 12.13
CA SER A 43 15.81 -14.27 13.07
C SER A 43 16.15 -12.82 12.73
N ALA A 44 16.34 -12.48 11.45
CA ALA A 44 16.64 -11.13 11.02
C ALA A 44 15.48 -10.15 11.32
N LEU A 45 14.23 -10.56 11.07
CA LEU A 45 13.03 -9.76 11.40
C LEU A 45 12.90 -9.51 12.90
N VAL A 46 13.15 -10.54 13.72
CA VAL A 46 13.08 -10.47 15.18
C VAL A 46 14.20 -9.60 15.73
N VAL A 47 15.41 -9.70 15.19
CA VAL A 47 16.54 -8.84 15.58
C VAL A 47 16.21 -7.37 15.31
N ALA A 48 15.60 -7.05 14.17
CA ALA A 48 15.16 -5.69 13.87
C ALA A 48 14.07 -5.18 14.83
N LEU A 49 13.16 -6.06 15.29
CA LEU A 49 12.19 -5.70 16.34
C LEU A 49 12.88 -5.35 17.67
N GLU A 50 13.84 -6.16 18.09
CA GLU A 50 14.59 -5.96 19.33
C GLU A 50 15.40 -4.65 19.30
N GLU A 51 15.90 -4.26 18.13
CA GLU A 51 16.60 -2.99 17.90
C GLU A 51 15.66 -1.78 17.68
N GLN A 52 14.36 -1.95 17.94
CA GLN A 52 13.34 -0.91 17.84
C GLN A 52 13.28 -0.24 16.46
N VAL A 53 13.52 -1.02 15.39
CA VAL A 53 13.53 -0.51 14.01
C VAL A 53 12.19 0.13 13.64
N ILE A 54 11.07 -0.46 14.06
CA ILE A 54 9.73 0.10 13.80
C ILE A 54 9.64 1.53 14.32
N ASP A 55 10.06 1.78 15.56
CA ASP A 55 9.97 3.11 16.17
C ASP A 55 10.90 4.12 15.48
N LYS A 56 12.08 3.67 15.05
CA LYS A 56 13.03 4.51 14.28
C LYS A 56 12.47 4.89 12.91
N LEU A 57 11.84 3.94 12.22
CA LEU A 57 11.21 4.17 10.92
C LEU A 57 9.99 5.09 11.05
N GLN A 58 9.16 4.91 12.08
CA GLN A 58 7.97 5.74 12.33
C GLN A 58 8.31 7.17 12.78
N LYS A 59 9.39 7.35 13.56
CA LYS A 59 9.83 8.69 14.02
C LYS A 59 10.43 9.55 12.91
N ASN A 60 10.82 8.97 11.77
CA ASN A 60 11.49 9.70 10.70
C ASN A 60 10.51 10.47 9.79
N ALA A 61 9.71 11.35 10.39
CA ALA A 61 8.67 12.10 9.69
C ALA A 61 9.15 13.45 9.08
N GLN A 62 10.38 13.92 9.33
CA GLN A 62 10.80 15.25 8.89
C GLN A 62 12.29 15.32 8.48
N GLY A 63 12.56 15.12 7.18
CA GLY A 63 13.75 15.72 6.51
C GLY A 63 14.86 14.78 6.02
N VAL A 64 14.89 13.51 6.41
CA VAL A 64 15.94 12.56 5.96
C VAL A 64 15.41 11.67 4.83
N PRO A 65 16.10 11.59 3.67
CA PRO A 65 15.75 10.66 2.59
C PRO A 65 15.69 9.21 3.07
N LEU A 66 14.65 8.49 2.66
CA LEU A 66 14.37 7.14 3.11
C LEU A 66 15.55 6.19 2.92
N GLU A 67 16.23 6.24 1.77
CA GLU A 67 17.40 5.39 1.49
C GLU A 67 18.52 5.58 2.52
N ILE A 68 18.74 6.82 2.94
CA ILE A 68 19.75 7.17 3.95
C ILE A 68 19.32 6.61 5.31
N LEU A 69 18.05 6.75 5.67
CA LEU A 69 17.50 6.18 6.90
C LEU A 69 17.64 4.66 6.92
N LEU A 70 17.22 3.96 5.87
CA LEU A 70 17.29 2.50 5.79
C LEU A 70 18.73 2.02 5.96
N LYS A 71 19.69 2.65 5.27
CA LYS A 71 21.12 2.35 5.41
C LYS A 71 21.64 2.62 6.82
N GLN A 72 21.32 3.77 7.41
CA GLN A 72 21.75 4.11 8.77
C GLN A 72 21.24 3.11 9.81
N VAL A 73 19.96 2.76 9.73
CA VAL A 73 19.35 1.79 10.63
C VAL A 73 19.93 0.39 10.41
N ALA A 74 20.18 -0.01 9.16
CA ALA A 74 20.81 -1.29 8.85
C ALA A 74 22.24 -1.37 9.41
N THR A 75 23.08 -0.34 9.20
CA THR A 75 24.43 -0.26 9.77
C THR A 75 24.40 -0.29 11.31
N GLN A 76 23.42 0.35 11.93
CA GLN A 76 23.26 0.31 13.39
C GLN A 76 22.98 -1.11 13.88
N ILE A 77 22.05 -1.84 13.26
CA ILE A 77 21.74 -3.23 13.64
C ILE A 77 22.96 -4.12 13.43
N GLN A 78 23.66 -3.96 12.31
CA GLN A 78 24.87 -4.71 12.00
C GLN A 78 25.91 -4.56 13.11
N ASN A 79 26.16 -3.32 13.55
CA ASN A 79 27.10 -3.01 14.62
C ASN A 79 26.65 -3.55 15.98
N ASN A 80 25.35 -3.53 16.28
CA ASN A 80 24.82 -3.92 17.58
C ASN A 80 24.64 -5.44 17.74
N ARG A 81 24.38 -6.16 16.65
CA ARG A 81 23.90 -7.56 16.70
C ARG A 81 24.81 -8.55 15.96
N ALA A 82 25.90 -8.07 15.36
CA ALA A 82 26.87 -8.88 14.61
C ALA A 82 26.20 -9.79 13.56
N ILE A 83 25.13 -9.32 12.92
CA ILE A 83 24.49 -9.99 11.79
C ILE A 83 25.13 -9.53 10.48
N SER A 84 24.90 -10.26 9.38
CA SER A 84 25.45 -9.85 8.08
C SER A 84 24.82 -8.54 7.59
N GLU A 85 25.56 -7.82 6.75
CA GLU A 85 25.07 -6.62 6.07
C GLU A 85 23.79 -6.92 5.27
N GLU A 86 23.80 -8.00 4.48
CA GLU A 86 22.63 -8.48 3.72
C GLU A 86 21.41 -8.68 4.64
N ALA A 87 21.60 -9.28 5.82
CA ALA A 87 20.51 -9.53 6.77
C ALA A 87 20.01 -8.27 7.45
N SER A 88 20.90 -7.32 7.71
CA SER A 88 20.55 -6.03 8.30
C SER A 88 19.71 -5.20 7.34
N ILE A 89 20.16 -5.07 6.09
CA ILE A 89 19.45 -4.34 5.03
C ILE A 89 18.09 -4.98 4.79
N TRP A 90 18.06 -6.30 4.55
CA TRP A 90 16.82 -7.01 4.28
C TRP A 90 15.81 -6.91 5.42
N ALA A 91 16.25 -6.96 6.69
CA ALA A 91 15.35 -6.84 7.83
C ALA A 91 14.74 -5.44 7.93
N VAL A 92 15.54 -4.39 7.75
CA VAL A 92 15.08 -2.99 7.82
C VAL A 92 14.12 -2.69 6.67
N GLU A 93 14.47 -3.10 5.45
CA GLU A 93 13.58 -3.00 4.29
C GLU A 93 12.29 -3.79 4.48
N SER A 94 12.33 -4.94 5.17
CA SER A 94 11.13 -5.74 5.41
C SER A 94 10.18 -5.03 6.36
N TRP A 95 10.70 -4.42 7.42
CA TRP A 95 9.88 -3.61 8.32
C TRP A 95 9.38 -2.34 7.64
N ALA A 96 10.21 -1.68 6.83
CA ALA A 96 9.79 -0.54 6.02
C ALA A 96 8.70 -0.92 5.01
N PHE A 97 8.80 -2.11 4.40
CA PHE A 97 7.79 -2.66 3.51
C PHE A 97 6.46 -2.90 4.20
N VAL A 98 6.50 -3.52 5.38
CA VAL A 98 5.26 -3.81 6.11
C VAL A 98 4.63 -2.55 6.72
N LEU A 99 5.44 -1.53 6.98
CA LEU A 99 4.98 -0.19 7.33
C LEU A 99 4.53 0.63 6.12
N GLY A 100 4.66 0.11 4.89
CA GLY A 100 4.39 0.78 3.61
C GLY A 100 5.19 2.05 3.38
N ILE A 101 6.33 2.16 4.05
CA ILE A 101 7.30 3.23 3.84
C ILE A 101 8.15 2.91 2.60
N TYR A 102 8.30 1.62 2.26
CA TYR A 102 9.17 1.10 1.22
C TYR A 102 8.45 0.03 0.39
N SER A 103 8.78 -0.12 -0.90
CA SER A 103 8.34 -1.27 -1.70
C SER A 103 9.55 -1.90 -2.38
N PRO A 104 9.79 -3.21 -2.21
CA PRO A 104 10.92 -3.91 -2.82
C PRO A 104 10.75 -4.18 -4.32
N ASP A 105 9.59 -3.89 -4.92
CA ASP A 105 9.34 -4.01 -6.37
C ASP A 105 9.86 -2.80 -7.18
N LEU A 106 10.68 -1.93 -6.57
CA LEU A 106 11.22 -0.73 -7.21
C LEU A 106 12.55 -1.03 -7.93
N ASP A 107 12.47 -1.67 -9.09
CA ASP A 107 13.47 -1.53 -10.17
C ASP A 107 13.46 -0.12 -10.80
N ASN A 108 12.74 0.85 -10.22
CA ASN A 108 12.69 2.24 -10.67
C ASN A 108 12.87 3.18 -9.47
N ILE A 109 14.05 3.78 -9.38
CA ILE A 109 14.40 4.81 -8.39
C ILE A 109 13.50 6.03 -8.62
N ASN A 110 12.56 6.29 -7.70
CA ASN A 110 12.05 7.64 -7.49
C ASN A 110 12.66 8.17 -6.18
N PRO A 111 13.60 9.13 -6.24
CA PRO A 111 14.32 9.64 -5.06
C PRO A 111 13.45 10.45 -4.08
N TYR A 112 12.15 10.57 -4.36
CA TYR A 112 11.16 11.16 -3.48
C TYR A 112 9.91 10.26 -3.45
N PRO A 113 9.76 9.38 -2.45
CA PRO A 113 8.53 8.61 -2.30
C PRO A 113 7.40 9.59 -1.95
N GLU A 114 6.46 9.78 -2.86
CA GLU A 114 5.12 10.19 -2.46
C GLU A 114 4.60 9.07 -1.54
N TYR A 115 4.31 9.47 -0.30
CA TYR A 115 3.78 8.64 0.77
C TYR A 115 2.62 7.76 0.25
N VAL A 116 2.82 6.44 0.16
CA VAL A 116 1.74 5.47 -0.11
C VAL A 116 1.29 4.92 1.24
N PRO A 117 0.15 5.35 1.80
CA PRO A 117 -0.25 4.95 3.14
C PRO A 117 -0.65 3.47 3.15
N VAL A 118 -0.11 2.67 4.07
CA VAL A 118 -0.69 1.36 4.43
C VAL A 118 -2.11 1.59 4.94
N GLY A 119 -3.08 0.96 4.29
CA GLY A 119 -4.52 1.21 4.51
C GLY A 119 -5.31 1.45 3.23
N LEU A 120 -4.65 1.37 2.06
CA LEU A 120 -5.31 1.45 0.76
C LEU A 120 -6.12 0.18 0.45
N ILE A 121 -7.44 0.35 0.37
CA ILE A 121 -8.39 -0.65 -0.10
C ILE A 121 -8.72 -0.32 -1.56
N GLN A 122 -8.58 -1.33 -2.43
CA GLN A 122 -8.90 -1.18 -3.83
C GLN A 122 -10.43 -1.24 -4.04
N TYR A 123 -10.96 -0.22 -4.69
CA TYR A 123 -12.35 -0.11 -5.12
C TYR A 123 -12.42 -0.13 -6.65
N THR A 124 -13.34 -0.91 -7.21
CA THR A 124 -13.47 -1.07 -8.66
C THR A 124 -14.86 -0.67 -9.14
N LEU A 125 -14.91 0.29 -10.06
CA LEU A 125 -16.08 0.61 -10.84
C LEU A 125 -16.09 -0.23 -12.11
N ILE A 126 -17.23 -0.85 -12.41
CA ILE A 126 -17.48 -1.58 -13.64
C ILE A 126 -18.61 -0.88 -14.38
N LEU A 127 -18.33 -0.38 -15.58
CA LEU A 127 -19.31 0.24 -16.46
C LEU A 127 -19.64 -0.69 -17.63
N SER A 128 -20.93 -0.96 -17.81
CA SER A 128 -21.44 -1.61 -19.02
C SER A 128 -21.78 -0.53 -20.05
N LEU A 129 -20.93 -0.37 -21.06
CA LEU A 129 -21.05 0.62 -22.13
C LEU A 129 -21.99 0.08 -23.22
N SER A 130 -23.29 0.12 -22.98
CA SER A 130 -24.32 -0.36 -23.92
C SER A 130 -24.27 0.39 -25.27
N ASN A 131 -23.76 1.62 -25.25
CA ASN A 131 -23.63 2.51 -26.40
C ASN A 131 -22.47 2.17 -27.34
N VAL A 132 -21.50 1.39 -26.87
CA VAL A 132 -20.26 1.07 -27.60
C VAL A 132 -20.11 -0.45 -27.64
N GLY A 133 -21.02 -1.10 -28.37
CA GLY A 133 -20.96 -2.54 -28.61
C GLY A 133 -21.15 -3.41 -27.37
N ASN A 134 -21.83 -2.90 -26.33
CA ASN A 134 -22.05 -3.61 -25.07
C ASN A 134 -20.75 -4.02 -24.36
N LYS A 135 -19.73 -3.15 -24.43
CA LYS A 135 -18.40 -3.37 -23.86
C LYS A 135 -18.41 -3.15 -22.35
N ILE A 136 -17.72 -4.00 -21.60
CA ILE A 136 -17.49 -3.80 -20.16
C ILE A 136 -16.17 -3.07 -19.97
N TRP A 137 -16.20 -1.96 -19.24
CA TRP A 137 -15.03 -1.19 -18.83
C TRP A 137 -14.89 -1.23 -17.32
N SER A 138 -13.67 -1.27 -16.81
CA SER A 138 -13.41 -1.23 -15.38
C SER A 138 -12.35 -0.21 -15.03
N TYR A 139 -12.52 0.44 -13.88
CA TYR A 139 -11.60 1.43 -13.33
C TYR A 139 -11.43 1.19 -11.84
N SER A 140 -10.20 1.08 -11.39
CA SER A 140 -9.88 0.84 -9.99
C SER A 140 -9.18 2.04 -9.39
N ILE A 141 -9.49 2.32 -8.13
CA ILE A 141 -8.82 3.31 -7.29
C ILE A 141 -8.47 2.67 -5.95
N ASP A 142 -7.40 3.15 -5.37
CA ASP A 142 -6.97 2.75 -4.04
C ASP A 142 -7.33 3.87 -3.06
N LEU A 143 -8.10 3.56 -2.02
CA LEU A 143 -8.58 4.51 -1.03
C LEU A 143 -8.11 4.15 0.37
N THR A 144 -7.62 5.12 1.13
CA THR A 144 -7.30 4.95 2.55
C THR A 144 -8.56 4.92 3.42
N GLU A 145 -8.45 4.43 4.65
CA GLU A 145 -9.54 4.45 5.64
C GLU A 145 -10.16 5.86 5.83
N LYS A 146 -9.33 6.92 5.79
CA LYS A 146 -9.82 8.31 5.85
C LYS A 146 -10.54 8.78 4.59
N GLU A 147 -10.20 8.19 3.44
CA GLU A 147 -10.82 8.50 2.15
C GLU A 147 -12.09 7.66 1.94
N GLU A 148 -12.21 6.50 2.57
CA GLU A 148 -13.45 5.71 2.64
C GLU A 148 -14.56 6.43 3.43
N ASP A 149 -14.20 7.14 4.50
CA ASP A 149 -15.15 7.98 5.28
C ASP A 149 -15.68 9.19 4.50
N ASN A 150 -14.92 9.66 3.50
CA ASN A 150 -15.31 10.79 2.65
C ASN A 150 -14.75 10.66 1.23
N PRO A 151 -15.31 9.74 0.41
CA PRO A 151 -14.77 9.43 -0.91
C PRO A 151 -14.96 10.58 -1.88
N GLN A 152 -15.95 11.45 -1.65
CA GLN A 152 -16.12 12.68 -2.42
C GLN A 152 -14.90 13.60 -2.30
N ALA A 153 -14.25 13.64 -1.12
CA ALA A 153 -13.07 14.45 -0.89
C ALA A 153 -11.80 13.90 -1.57
N PHE A 154 -11.73 12.59 -1.83
CA PHE A 154 -10.69 11.99 -2.68
C PHE A 154 -10.70 12.62 -4.09
N PHE A 155 -11.91 12.83 -4.61
CA PHE A 155 -12.13 13.57 -5.85
C PHE A 155 -12.14 15.10 -5.69
N GLN A 156 -11.84 15.69 -4.51
CA GLN A 156 -11.74 17.17 -4.33
C GLN A 156 -10.42 17.75 -3.77
N LYS A 157 -9.67 17.07 -2.87
CA LYS A 157 -8.55 17.68 -2.11
C LYS A 157 -7.19 17.75 -2.85
N ASN A 158 -6.94 16.88 -3.82
CA ASN A 158 -5.75 16.82 -4.71
C ASN A 158 -6.14 16.91 -6.22
N SER A 159 -7.33 17.42 -6.51
CA SER A 159 -8.23 16.65 -7.38
C SER A 159 -8.49 17.14 -8.78
N ARG A 160 -7.44 17.57 -9.47
CA ARG A 160 -7.48 17.52 -10.94
C ARG A 160 -7.00 16.18 -11.47
N GLN A 161 -6.09 15.49 -10.79
CA GLN A 161 -5.40 14.37 -11.40
C GLN A 161 -6.31 13.15 -11.55
N GLU A 162 -6.90 12.62 -10.46
CA GLU A 162 -7.77 11.44 -10.57
C GLU A 162 -9.07 11.69 -11.33
N TYR A 163 -9.70 12.86 -11.16
CA TYR A 163 -10.85 13.24 -11.96
C TYR A 163 -10.52 13.30 -13.47
N ASN A 164 -9.37 13.88 -13.84
CA ASN A 164 -8.95 13.93 -15.24
C ASN A 164 -8.47 12.57 -15.75
N ASN A 165 -7.86 11.74 -14.92
CA ASN A 165 -7.43 10.38 -15.25
C ASN A 165 -8.65 9.49 -15.55
N PHE A 166 -9.66 9.56 -14.68
CA PHE A 166 -10.94 8.88 -14.86
C PHE A 166 -11.62 9.34 -16.16
N LYS A 167 -11.74 10.67 -16.33
CA LYS A 167 -12.35 11.26 -17.54
C LYS A 167 -11.61 10.83 -18.80
N THR A 168 -10.29 10.99 -18.85
CA THR A 168 -9.47 10.67 -20.04
C THR A 168 -9.52 9.17 -20.36
N SER A 169 -9.52 8.32 -19.34
CA SER A 169 -9.60 6.86 -19.53
C SER A 169 -10.96 6.45 -20.08
N LEU A 170 -12.04 7.03 -19.56
CA LEU A 170 -13.39 6.75 -20.05
C LEU A 170 -13.61 7.32 -21.46
N GLU A 171 -13.11 8.52 -21.77
CA GLU A 171 -13.19 9.12 -23.10
C GLU A 171 -12.43 8.31 -24.15
N ARG A 172 -11.27 7.75 -23.78
CA ARG A 172 -10.50 6.84 -24.65
C ARG A 172 -11.29 5.59 -25.01
N GLU A 173 -12.05 5.06 -24.06
CA GLU A 173 -12.79 3.81 -24.22
C GLU A 173 -14.14 3.99 -24.91
N VAL A 174 -14.83 5.10 -24.64
CA VAL A 174 -16.10 5.44 -25.30
C VAL A 174 -15.85 6.07 -26.69
N GLY A 175 -14.65 6.59 -26.94
CA GLY A 175 -14.26 7.21 -28.22
C GLY A 175 -14.94 8.56 -28.50
N ARG A 176 -15.55 9.19 -27.47
CA ARG A 176 -16.21 10.49 -27.54
C ARG A 176 -15.91 11.30 -26.29
N ASN A 177 -15.95 12.63 -26.39
CA ASN A 177 -15.88 13.51 -25.22
C ASN A 177 -17.12 13.31 -24.34
N ILE A 178 -16.90 13.18 -23.04
CA ILE A 178 -17.97 13.01 -22.05
C ILE A 178 -18.10 14.32 -21.28
N ASN A 179 -19.34 14.81 -21.12
CA ASN A 179 -19.55 16.06 -20.41
C ASN A 179 -19.23 15.89 -18.92
N SER A 180 -18.83 16.98 -18.26
CA SER A 180 -18.46 16.94 -16.84
C SER A 180 -19.61 16.51 -15.93
N ALA A 181 -20.86 16.90 -16.24
CA ALA A 181 -22.02 16.50 -15.45
C ALA A 181 -22.30 14.98 -15.46
N GLN A 182 -21.98 14.29 -16.55
CA GLN A 182 -22.08 12.83 -16.65
C GLN A 182 -20.98 12.15 -15.84
N ILE A 183 -19.75 12.69 -15.88
CA ILE A 183 -18.64 12.22 -15.05
C ILE A 183 -18.97 12.42 -13.56
N ASP A 184 -19.43 13.61 -13.18
CA ASP A 184 -19.83 13.93 -11.80
C ASP A 184 -20.95 13.03 -11.31
N PHE A 185 -21.91 12.68 -12.18
CA PHE A 185 -22.98 11.75 -11.85
C PHE A 185 -22.45 10.35 -11.54
N ILE A 186 -21.56 9.81 -12.38
CA ILE A 186 -20.96 8.48 -12.18
C ILE A 186 -20.12 8.46 -10.91
N ILE A 187 -19.26 9.46 -10.72
CA ILE A 187 -18.39 9.59 -9.54
C ILE A 187 -19.24 9.69 -8.28
N SER A 188 -20.29 10.52 -8.27
CA SER A 188 -21.18 10.68 -7.12
C SER A 188 -21.90 9.36 -6.76
N LYS A 189 -22.35 8.60 -7.76
CA LYS A 189 -22.93 7.27 -7.55
C LYS A 189 -21.92 6.30 -6.97
N TRP A 190 -20.71 6.27 -7.52
CA TRP A 190 -19.65 5.39 -7.04
C TRP A 190 -19.20 5.73 -5.62
N CYS A 191 -18.98 7.01 -5.31
CA CYS A 191 -18.66 7.49 -3.97
C CYS A 191 -19.72 7.09 -2.93
N LYS A 192 -21.01 7.16 -3.30
CA LYS A 192 -22.09 6.71 -2.43
C LYS A 192 -22.01 5.22 -2.11
N GLN A 193 -21.59 4.39 -3.07
CA GLN A 193 -21.46 2.94 -2.87
C GLN A 193 -20.22 2.58 -2.05
N ILE A 194 -19.12 3.29 -2.27
CA ILE A 194 -17.91 3.22 -1.44
C ILE A 194 -18.27 3.55 0.02
N SER A 195 -19.03 4.63 0.26
CA SER A 195 -19.50 5.02 1.60
C SER A 195 -20.43 3.99 2.26
N LEU A 196 -20.99 3.06 1.48
CA LEU A 196 -21.81 1.95 1.95
C LEU A 196 -20.99 0.65 2.11
N GLY A 197 -19.67 0.70 1.87
CA GLY A 197 -18.74 -0.42 2.01
C GLY A 197 -18.67 -1.36 0.78
N TYR A 198 -19.26 -0.98 -0.36
CA TYR A 198 -19.20 -1.80 -1.56
C TYR A 198 -17.88 -1.62 -2.30
N ARG A 199 -17.11 -2.71 -2.39
CA ARG A 199 -15.79 -2.75 -3.06
C ARG A 199 -15.87 -2.77 -4.57
N THR A 200 -16.95 -3.32 -5.10
CA THR A 200 -17.22 -3.37 -6.53
C THR A 200 -18.57 -2.74 -6.80
N PHE A 201 -18.62 -1.83 -7.77
CA PHE A 201 -19.86 -1.19 -8.19
C PHE A 201 -20.07 -1.38 -9.69
N GLU A 202 -21.17 -2.04 -10.06
CA GLU A 202 -21.60 -2.21 -11.44
C GLU A 202 -22.66 -1.16 -11.79
N LEU A 203 -22.43 -0.45 -12.90
CA LEU A 203 -23.35 0.58 -13.39
C LEU A 203 -23.51 0.46 -14.91
N GLU A 204 -24.75 0.45 -15.38
CA GLU A 204 -25.05 0.53 -16.81
C GLU A 204 -24.91 1.98 -17.30
N TYR A 205 -24.08 2.17 -18.32
CA TYR A 205 -23.83 3.47 -18.95
C TYR A 205 -24.46 3.52 -20.34
N ASN A 206 -25.63 4.19 -20.40
CA ASN A 206 -26.41 4.48 -21.60
C ASN A 206 -26.18 5.90 -22.13
#